data_AF-A0A7J7ZFM6-F1
#
_entry.id   AF-A0A7J7ZFM6-F1
#
_cell.length_a   1.000
_cell.length_b   1.000
_cell.length_c   1.000
_cell.angle_alpha   90.00
_cell.angle_beta   90.00
_cell.angle_gamma   90.00
#
_symmetry.space_group_name_H-M   'P 1'
#
loop_
_entity.id
_entity.type
_entity.pdbx_description
1 polymer ?
#
loop_
_entity_poly.entity_id
_entity_poly.type
_entity_poly.pdbx_seq_one_letter_code
_entity_poly.pdbx_strand_id
1 'polypeptide(L)' 'MNVDLSLSAARLYYENEDDQGLRDLVDAGAQVAMMAPEDFKYCWDNFVYHGGRPFKYWKNVHRNYYSLQQKLDEILWD' A
#
# COMPACT_ATOMS: atom_id res chain seq x y z
N MET A 1 0.97 0.50 23.23
CA MET A 1 0.70 1.82 22.62
C MET A 1 -0.81 2.04 22.64
N ASN A 2 -1.30 3.29 22.60
CA ASN A 2 -2.74 3.61 22.59
C ASN A 2 -3.28 3.86 21.16
N VAL A 3 -2.45 3.64 20.15
CA VAL A 3 -2.75 3.84 18.73
C VAL A 3 -2.13 2.68 17.97
N ASP A 4 -2.92 2.10 17.07
CA ASP A 4 -2.46 1.14 16.09
C ASP A 4 -2.33 1.85 14.74
N LEU A 5 -1.16 1.73 14.11
CA LEU A 5 -0.87 2.35 12.81
C LEU A 5 -0.91 1.29 11.72
N SER A 6 -1.75 1.52 10.70
CA SER A 6 -1.77 0.72 9.48
C SER A 6 -1.53 1.64 8.27
N LEU A 7 -0.57 1.27 7.43
CA LEU A 7 -0.15 1.98 6.24
C LEU A 7 -0.41 1.11 5.01
N SER A 8 -1.26 1.61 4.10
CA SER A 8 -1.47 1.00 2.79
C SER A 8 -0.93 1.92 1.70
N ALA A 9 0.07 1.47 0.95
CA ALA A 9 0.75 2.27 -0.07
C ALA A 9 0.39 1.81 -1.49
N ALA A 10 0.16 2.75 -2.40
CA ALA A 10 -0.08 2.44 -3.81
C ALA A 10 1.20 2.03 -4.56
N ARG A 11 2.36 2.51 -4.12
CA ARG A 11 3.68 2.36 -4.76
C ARG A 11 4.77 2.30 -3.68
N LEU A 12 5.82 1.54 -3.96
CA LEU A 12 7.08 1.60 -3.22
C LEU A 12 7.95 2.72 -3.83
N TYR A 13 8.57 3.53 -2.98
CA TYR A 13 9.46 4.61 -3.39
C TYR A 13 10.87 4.29 -2.93
N TYR A 14 11.80 4.19 -3.88
CA TYR A 14 13.18 3.81 -3.64
C TYR A 14 14.04 5.07 -3.71
N GLU A 15 14.29 5.70 -2.56
CA GLU A 15 15.25 6.78 -2.43
C GLU A 15 16.48 6.25 -1.70
N ASN A 16 17.62 6.23 -2.39
CA ASN A 16 18.93 5.86 -1.84
C ASN A 16 19.12 4.42 -1.34
N GLU A 17 18.30 3.45 -1.79
CA GLU A 17 18.43 2.01 -1.47
C GLU A 17 18.32 1.67 0.04
N ASP A 18 17.84 2.61 0.86
CA ASP A 18 17.67 2.38 2.31
C ASP A 18 16.25 1.87 2.61
N ASP A 19 16.11 0.55 2.56
CA ASP A 19 14.89 -0.16 2.89
C ASP A 19 14.65 -0.29 4.41
N GLN A 20 15.58 0.18 5.24
CA GLN A 20 15.52 0.05 6.71
C GLN A 20 14.31 0.76 7.31
N GLY A 21 13.90 1.90 6.74
CA GLY A 21 12.77 2.68 7.26
C GLY A 21 11.45 1.90 7.28
N LEU A 22 11.24 0.98 6.33
CA LEU A 22 10.04 0.12 6.33
C LEU A 22 10.10 -0.96 7.41
N ARG A 23 11.28 -1.53 7.66
CA ARG A 23 11.50 -2.51 8.73
C ARG A 23 11.33 -1.87 10.11
N ASP A 24 11.91 -0.69 10.31
CA ASP A 24 11.79 0.07 11.56
C ASP A 24 10.33 0.38 11.92
N LEU A 25 9.49 0.67 10.90
CA LEU A 25 8.05 0.85 11.10
C LEU A 25 7.36 -0.43 11.59
N VAL A 26 7.68 -1.57 10.97
CA VAL A 26 7.11 -2.87 11.36
C VAL A 26 7.59 -3.29 12.75
N ASP A 27 8.86 -3.09 13.07
CA ASP A 27 9.45 -3.36 14.39
C ASP A 27 8.85 -2.47 15.48
N ALA A 28 8.48 -1.24 15.14
CA ALA A 28 7.71 -0.35 16.01
C ALA A 28 6.24 -0.76 16.16
N GLY A 29 5.78 -1.80 15.47
CA GLY A 29 4.43 -2.36 15.56
C GLY A 29 3.44 -1.81 14.53
N ALA A 30 3.89 -1.06 13.51
CA ALA A 30 3.02 -0.64 12.43
C ALA A 30 2.74 -1.79 11.46
N GLN A 31 1.53 -1.83 10.91
CA GLN A 31 1.19 -2.70 9.79
C GLN A 31 1.49 -1.96 8.49
N VAL A 32 2.25 -2.58 7.58
CA VAL A 32 2.56 -2.01 6.26
C VAL A 32 2.10 -2.98 5.18
N ALA A 33 1.35 -2.49 4.20
CA ALA A 33 0.83 -3.28 3.09
C ALA A 33 0.81 -2.50 1.79
N MET A 34 0.81 -3.22 0.66
CA MET A 34 0.48 -2.61 -0.63
C MET A 34 -1.03 -2.52 -0.80
N MET A 35 -1.51 -1.43 -1.40
CA MET A 35 -2.93 -1.27 -1.71
C MET A 35 -3.38 -2.33 -2.73
N ALA A 36 -4.30 -3.17 -2.30
CA ALA A 36 -5.06 -4.05 -3.18
C ALA A 36 -5.99 -3.23 -4.10
N PRO A 37 -6.48 -3.80 -5.21
CA PRO A 37 -7.47 -3.16 -6.07
C PRO A 37 -8.69 -2.61 -5.29
N GLU A 38 -9.11 -3.32 -4.26
CA GLU A 38 -10.23 -2.97 -3.38
C GLU A 38 -9.94 -1.72 -2.55
N ASP A 39 -8.70 -1.50 -2.12
CA ASP A 39 -8.29 -0.29 -1.40
C ASP A 39 -8.42 0.95 -2.29
N PHE A 40 -8.09 0.83 -3.59
CA PHE A 40 -8.30 1.95 -4.52
C PHE A 40 -9.77 2.25 -4.72
N LYS A 41 -10.63 1.23 -4.78
CA LYS A 41 -12.08 1.42 -4.83
C LYS A 41 -12.58 2.09 -3.55
N TYR A 42 -12.11 1.64 -2.39
CA TYR A 42 -12.46 2.24 -1.11
C TYR A 42 -12.04 3.72 -1.07
N CYS A 43 -10.83 4.05 -1.50
CA CYS A 43 -10.37 5.43 -1.56
C CYS A 43 -11.19 6.28 -2.53
N TRP A 44 -11.59 5.71 -3.67
CA TRP A 44 -12.48 6.39 -4.61
C TRP A 44 -13.84 6.71 -3.99
N ASP A 45 -14.49 5.72 -3.36
CA ASP A 45 -15.84 5.88 -2.81
C ASP A 45 -15.88 6.84 -1.61
N ASN A 46 -14.78 6.96 -0.85
CA ASN A 46 -14.76 7.72 0.41
C ASN A 46 -14.02 9.07 0.32
N PHE A 47 -13.02 9.21 -0.54
CA PHE A 47 -12.14 10.38 -0.54
C PHE A 47 -12.12 11.16 -1.86
N VAL A 48 -12.81 10.68 -2.90
CA VAL A 48 -12.91 11.39 -4.19
C VAL A 48 -14.33 11.91 -4.37
N TYR A 49 -14.48 13.18 -4.76
CA TYR A 49 -15.78 13.70 -5.19
C TYR A 49 -16.12 13.15 -6.58
N HIS A 50 -16.66 11.92 -6.63
CA HIS A 50 -16.87 11.18 -7.87
C HIS A 50 -18.25 11.39 -8.52
N GLY A 51 -19.15 12.18 -7.90
CA GLY A 51 -20.45 12.54 -8.46
C GLY A 51 -21.34 11.34 -8.82
N GLY A 52 -21.24 10.25 -8.05
CA GLY A 52 -21.97 9.00 -8.31
C GLY A 52 -21.37 8.10 -9.39
N ARG A 53 -20.24 8.49 -10.01
CA ARG A 53 -19.55 7.63 -10.99
C ARG A 53 -18.89 6.45 -10.29
N PRO A 54 -18.98 5.22 -10.84
CA PRO A 54 -18.32 4.06 -10.28
C PRO A 54 -16.81 4.15 -10.47
N PHE A 55 -16.06 3.54 -9.56
CA PHE A 55 -14.63 3.33 -9.73
C PHE A 55 -14.35 2.44 -10.95
N LYS A 56 -13.29 2.76 -11.70
CA LYS A 56 -12.85 1.96 -12.84
C LYS A 56 -11.42 1.48 -12.62
N TYR A 57 -11.28 0.16 -12.49
CA TYR A 57 -9.98 -0.50 -12.46
C TYR A 57 -9.20 -0.22 -13.76
N TRP A 58 -7.90 0.07 -13.62
CA TRP A 58 -7.00 0.21 -14.77
C TRP A 58 -6.34 -1.12 -15.13
N LYS A 59 -5.79 -1.19 -16.34
CA LYS A 59 -5.10 -2.37 -16.85
C LYS A 59 -3.97 -2.78 -15.90
N ASN A 60 -3.90 -4.07 -15.57
CA ASN A 60 -2.88 -4.67 -14.71
C ASN A 60 -2.92 -4.28 -13.21
N VAL A 61 -3.99 -3.65 -12.69
CA VAL A 61 -4.04 -3.29 -11.26
C VAL A 61 -3.76 -4.47 -10.31
N HIS A 62 -4.36 -5.65 -10.57
CA HIS A 62 -4.10 -6.86 -9.79
C HIS A 62 -2.64 -7.34 -9.92
N ARG A 63 -2.11 -7.38 -11.15
CA ARG A 63 -0.73 -7.82 -11.40
C ARG A 63 0.29 -6.90 -10.72
N ASN A 64 0.04 -5.59 -10.76
CA ASN A 64 0.89 -4.60 -10.11
C ASN A 64 0.83 -4.75 -8.60
N TYR A 65 -0.36 -4.95 -8.02
CA TYR A 65 -0.51 -5.24 -6.60
C TYR A 65 0.34 -6.45 -6.18
N TYR A 66 0.17 -7.61 -6.84
CA TYR A 66 0.95 -8.80 -6.49
C TYR A 66 2.46 -8.58 -6.64
N SER A 67 2.91 -7.93 -7.70
CA SER A 67 4.33 -7.65 -7.91
C SER A 67 4.90 -6.69 -6.87
N LEU A 68 4.12 -5.71 -6.41
CA LEU A 68 4.54 -4.76 -5.38
C LEU A 68 4.50 -5.40 -3.99
N GLN A 69 3.48 -6.20 -3.70
CA GLN A 69 3.37 -6.92 -2.44
C GLN A 69 4.55 -7.89 -2.28
N GLN A 70 4.88 -8.65 -3.33
CA GLN A 70 6.05 -9.53 -3.30
C GLN A 70 7.34 -8.75 -3.00
N LYS A 71 7.53 -7.57 -3.62
CA LYS A 71 8.69 -6.72 -3.34
C LYS A 71 8.71 -6.17 -1.92
N LEU A 72 7.55 -5.78 -1.39
CA LEU A 72 7.43 -5.36 0.01
C LEU A 72 7.78 -6.52 0.94
N ASP A 73 7.31 -7.73 0.64
CA ASP A 73 7.66 -8.92 1.41
C ASP A 73 9.18 -9.15 1.35
N GLU A 74 9.80 -9.14 0.17
CA GLU A 74 11.27 -9.23 0.02
C GLU A 74 11.99 -8.20 0.90
N ILE A 75 11.55 -6.94 0.89
CA ILE A 75 12.10 -5.88 1.75
C ILE A 75 11.93 -6.20 3.23
N LEU A 76 10.80 -6.74 3.67
CA LEU A 76 10.53 -6.96 5.11
C LEU A 76 11.17 -8.24 5.66
N TRP A 77 11.61 -9.16 4.79
CA TRP A 77 12.16 -10.45 5.19
C TRP A 77 13.69 -10.59 5.02
N ASP A 78 14.43 -9.61 4.46
CA ASP A 78 15.90 -9.60 4.62
C ASP A 78 16.33 -9.14 6.02
#